data_AF-A0A7Y2VK23-F1
#
_entry.id   AF-A0A7Y2VK23-F1
#
_cell.length_a   1.000
_cell.length_b   1.000
_cell.length_c   1.000
_cell.angle_alpha   90.00
_cell.angle_beta   90.00
_cell.angle_gamma   90.00
#
_symmetry.space_group_name_H-M   'P 1'
#
loop_
_entity.id
_entity.type
_entity.pdbx_description
1 polymer ?
#
loop_
_entity_poly.entity_id
_entity_poly.type
_entity_poly.pdbx_seq_one_letter_code
_entity_poly.pdbx_strand_id
1 'polypeptide(L)'
;MNPRSHILSATCILFACLAVSGNTLARPDGDACIELGALAYNDWTHPAAGGSGRPAGESNVEYLRCKSCHGWDRLGLNGGYVRRERTSDQPNAGLGDLNTVSRDIAPGLGNYYEIDTEDILHEGEGRSYEDGSASWVPLDSNPAPENIAAHMEGYSLGNLHPDFSASGVNGGDILLTQDQLECLVEFINFADADPKFYFQSIFEDSNPVEYVINSGASATAGRTFYETNCLRCHGEPATNANGALPEGGFVSYLRQDGAYSEFVHHARWGIPGTIMTRSALGSPGSQNMIDLMLYLQQIPGDDFLVSAGISGSWWNPDRSGEGFQVDIGAGGIVVVAMYTYDTLGNQMWLWGSGTFFEDRIVVDAYLTDGAMYGEAFDPLAVNRYHWGTLTLVFETCYRGRAELLPRPEYALEFEAMTIPLTRLIDPIACEGGQTTSIE
;
A
#
# COMPACT_ATOMS: atom_id res chain seq x y z
N MET A 1 44.40 -59.81 -61.67
CA MET A 1 45.77 -59.27 -61.67
C MET A 1 45.70 -57.84 -61.13
N ASN A 2 46.47 -57.57 -60.08
CA ASN A 2 46.63 -56.29 -59.36
C ASN A 2 47.26 -55.19 -60.26
N PRO A 3 47.50 -53.92 -59.83
CA PRO A 3 46.70 -52.92 -59.08
C PRO A 3 46.83 -51.48 -59.70
N ARG A 4 46.20 -50.45 -59.11
CA ARG A 4 46.83 -49.18 -58.61
C ARG A 4 45.88 -47.97 -58.56
N SER A 5 45.89 -47.32 -57.39
CA SER A 5 45.40 -45.97 -57.09
C SER A 5 46.20 -44.89 -57.79
N HIS A 6 45.60 -43.71 -58.02
CA HIS A 6 46.25 -42.40 -57.80
C HIS A 6 45.22 -41.28 -57.56
N ILE A 7 45.66 -40.35 -56.72
CA ILE A 7 45.01 -39.19 -56.09
C ILE A 7 45.06 -37.96 -57.03
N LEU A 8 43.99 -37.15 -57.06
CA LEU A 8 44.00 -35.73 -57.45
C LEU A 8 42.95 -35.00 -56.57
N SER A 9 43.38 -34.40 -55.46
CA SER A 9 43.81 -33.00 -55.31
C SER A 9 42.70 -31.99 -55.60
N ALA A 10 42.14 -31.47 -54.52
CA ALA A 10 41.08 -30.48 -54.45
C ALA A 10 41.60 -29.07 -54.72
N THR A 11 40.89 -28.30 -55.54
CA THR A 11 40.89 -26.83 -55.45
C THR A 11 39.55 -26.33 -55.98
N CYS A 12 38.56 -26.19 -55.10
CA CYS A 12 37.32 -25.49 -55.40
C CYS A 12 37.34 -24.17 -54.62
N ILE A 13 37.36 -23.08 -55.37
CA ILE A 13 37.37 -21.70 -54.91
C ILE A 13 36.02 -21.44 -54.21
N LEU A 14 36.03 -21.29 -52.89
CA LEU A 14 34.90 -20.73 -52.15
C LEU A 14 34.86 -19.22 -52.37
N PHE A 15 33.87 -18.76 -53.12
CA PHE A 15 33.42 -17.38 -53.10
C PHE A 15 32.80 -17.09 -51.73
N ALA A 16 33.42 -16.17 -50.99
CA ALA A 16 32.88 -15.63 -49.74
C ALA A 16 31.73 -14.66 -50.06
N CYS A 17 30.49 -15.13 -49.91
CA CYS A 17 29.35 -14.23 -49.69
C CYS A 17 29.35 -13.84 -48.21
N LEU A 18 29.94 -12.68 -47.88
CA LEU A 18 29.66 -11.99 -46.62
C LEU A 18 28.22 -11.45 -46.69
N ALA A 19 27.28 -12.21 -46.15
CA ALA A 19 26.01 -11.66 -45.71
C ALA A 19 26.29 -10.86 -44.43
N VAL A 20 26.01 -9.55 -44.48
CA VAL A 20 25.90 -8.72 -43.28
C VAL A 20 24.63 -9.18 -42.58
N SER A 21 24.74 -10.11 -41.64
CA SER A 21 23.72 -10.33 -40.63
C SER A 21 23.67 -9.05 -39.79
N GLY A 22 22.60 -8.26 -39.94
CA GLY A 22 22.26 -7.25 -38.96
C GLY A 22 22.18 -7.92 -37.59
N ASN A 23 22.70 -7.26 -36.56
CA ASN A 23 22.58 -7.72 -35.17
C ASN A 23 21.10 -7.75 -34.79
N THR A 24 20.42 -8.87 -35.04
CA THR A 24 19.21 -9.23 -34.31
C THR A 24 19.69 -9.54 -32.89
N LEU A 25 19.53 -8.59 -31.98
CA LEU A 25 19.71 -8.86 -30.56
C LEU A 25 18.71 -9.98 -30.20
N ALA A 26 19.21 -11.04 -29.57
CA ALA A 26 18.34 -12.11 -29.08
C ALA A 26 17.48 -11.57 -27.94
N ARG A 27 16.22 -12.05 -27.85
CA ARG A 27 15.32 -11.78 -26.72
C ARG A 27 16.05 -12.04 -25.40
N PRO A 28 15.89 -11.18 -24.37
CA PRO A 28 16.34 -11.49 -23.01
C PRO A 28 15.76 -12.82 -22.52
N ASP A 29 16.56 -13.63 -21.84
CA ASP A 29 16.15 -14.93 -21.30
C ASP A 29 16.13 -14.93 -19.75
N GLY A 30 15.22 -15.73 -19.18
CA GLY A 30 15.10 -15.92 -17.74
C GLY A 30 14.98 -14.62 -16.95
N ASP A 31 15.85 -14.44 -15.95
CA ASP A 31 15.82 -13.29 -15.03
C ASP A 31 15.88 -11.93 -15.74
N ALA A 32 16.56 -11.82 -16.89
CA ALA A 32 16.65 -10.58 -17.64
C ALA A 32 15.30 -10.21 -18.30
N CYS A 33 14.52 -11.21 -18.72
CA CYS A 33 13.18 -10.99 -19.24
C CYS A 33 12.22 -10.61 -18.12
N ILE A 34 12.27 -11.30 -16.97
CA ILE A 34 11.47 -10.95 -15.79
C ILE A 34 11.75 -9.50 -15.34
N GLU A 35 13.02 -9.07 -15.31
CA GLU A 35 13.38 -7.69 -14.99
C GLU A 35 12.82 -6.69 -16.01
N LEU A 36 12.98 -6.97 -17.31
CA LEU A 36 12.42 -6.12 -18.36
C LEU A 36 10.89 -6.01 -18.24
N GLY A 37 10.20 -7.12 -17.99
CA GLY A 37 8.76 -7.16 -17.76
C GLY A 37 8.33 -6.34 -16.56
N ALA A 38 9.05 -6.44 -15.44
CA ALA A 38 8.77 -5.66 -14.23
C ALA A 38 8.96 -4.14 -14.43
N LEU A 39 9.95 -3.75 -15.24
CA LEU A 39 10.18 -2.35 -15.62
C LEU A 39 9.10 -1.86 -16.60
N ALA A 40 8.69 -2.70 -17.55
CA ALA A 40 7.61 -2.39 -18.48
C ALA A 40 6.24 -2.28 -17.78
N TYR A 41 6.01 -3.09 -16.75
CA TYR A 41 4.81 -3.02 -15.91
C TYR A 41 4.68 -1.66 -15.22
N ASN A 42 5.82 -1.11 -14.78
CA ASN A 42 5.90 0.24 -14.24
C ASN A 42 5.68 1.29 -15.34
N ASP A 43 6.49 1.24 -16.40
CA ASP A 43 6.43 2.19 -17.51
C ASP A 43 7.06 1.63 -18.80
N TRP A 44 6.26 0.95 -19.62
CA TRP A 44 6.70 0.40 -20.90
C TRP A 44 7.13 1.46 -21.91
N THR A 45 6.77 2.74 -21.72
CA THR A 45 7.17 3.82 -22.63
C THR A 45 8.61 4.28 -22.37
N HIS A 46 9.17 3.94 -21.20
CA HIS A 46 10.49 4.39 -20.78
C HIS A 46 11.62 3.57 -21.44
N PRO A 47 12.73 4.19 -21.90
CA PRO A 47 13.86 3.49 -22.52
C PRO A 47 14.48 2.37 -21.69
N ALA A 48 14.62 2.58 -20.37
CA ALA A 48 15.08 1.56 -19.43
C ALA A 48 14.19 0.31 -19.37
N ALA A 49 12.92 0.41 -19.79
CA ALA A 49 11.97 -0.68 -19.87
C ALA A 49 11.83 -1.23 -21.31
N GLY A 50 12.75 -0.89 -22.22
CA GLY A 50 12.69 -1.27 -23.63
C GLY A 50 11.81 -0.36 -24.50
N GLY A 51 11.23 0.70 -23.93
CA GLY A 51 10.35 1.63 -24.63
C GLY A 51 11.08 2.63 -25.53
N SER A 52 10.34 3.24 -26.45
CA SER A 52 10.84 4.26 -27.38
C SER A 52 10.21 5.64 -27.19
N GLY A 53 9.48 5.83 -26.09
CA GLY A 53 8.72 7.04 -25.80
C GLY A 53 7.22 6.78 -25.72
N ARG A 54 6.47 7.84 -25.43
CA ARG A 54 5.00 7.78 -25.32
C ARG A 54 4.36 7.89 -26.71
N PRO A 55 3.31 7.11 -27.00
CA PRO A 55 2.52 7.30 -28.20
C PRO A 55 1.93 8.71 -28.27
N ALA A 56 1.76 9.24 -29.48
CA ALA A 56 1.06 10.48 -29.74
C ALA A 56 -0.43 10.35 -29.35
N GLY A 57 -0.98 11.41 -28.77
CA GLY A 57 -2.40 11.49 -28.40
C GLY A 57 -2.67 11.26 -26.91
N GLU A 58 -1.87 10.44 -26.21
CA GLU A 58 -1.95 10.33 -24.75
C GLU A 58 -0.99 11.32 -24.08
N SER A 59 -1.55 12.32 -23.42
CA SER A 59 -0.79 13.39 -22.78
C SER A 59 -0.17 12.95 -21.45
N ASN A 60 -0.73 11.91 -20.83
CA ASN A 60 -0.36 11.47 -19.50
C ASN A 60 0.07 10.00 -19.46
N VAL A 61 1.30 9.76 -19.03
CA VAL A 61 1.89 8.42 -18.95
C VAL A 61 1.12 7.51 -17.99
N GLU A 62 0.49 8.05 -16.94
CA GLU A 62 -0.23 7.23 -15.98
C GLU A 62 -1.39 6.46 -16.62
N TYR A 63 -1.96 6.93 -17.73
CA TYR A 63 -3.00 6.24 -18.51
C TYR A 63 -2.46 5.15 -19.45
N LEU A 64 -1.13 4.97 -19.51
CA LEU A 64 -0.45 3.95 -20.32
C LEU A 64 0.18 2.83 -19.47
N ARG A 65 0.37 3.06 -18.18
CA ARG A 65 1.11 2.16 -17.29
C ARG A 65 0.20 1.07 -16.73
N CYS A 66 0.64 -0.19 -16.78
CA CYS A 66 -0.12 -1.33 -16.26
C CYS A 66 -0.47 -1.14 -14.78
N LYS A 67 0.52 -0.74 -13.97
CA LYS A 67 0.34 -0.50 -12.52
C LYS A 67 -0.75 0.52 -12.20
N SER A 68 -1.09 1.44 -13.11
CA SER A 68 -2.05 2.50 -12.81
C SER A 68 -3.48 1.97 -12.71
N CYS A 69 -3.82 0.93 -13.46
CA CYS A 69 -5.11 0.25 -13.37
C CYS A 69 -5.06 -0.98 -12.47
N HIS A 70 -3.96 -1.72 -12.48
CA HIS A 70 -3.83 -3.00 -11.79
C HIS A 70 -3.21 -2.88 -10.39
N GLY A 71 -2.71 -1.72 -9.99
CA GLY A 71 -1.97 -1.57 -8.73
C GLY A 71 -0.56 -2.15 -8.81
N TRP A 72 0.31 -1.85 -7.84
CA TRP A 72 1.64 -2.47 -7.80
C TRP A 72 1.60 -3.92 -7.34
N ASP A 73 0.58 -4.27 -6.56
CA ASP A 73 0.25 -5.63 -6.17
C ASP A 73 -0.59 -6.35 -7.24
N ARG A 74 -0.88 -5.75 -8.41
CA ARG A 74 -1.67 -6.41 -9.46
C ARG A 74 -3.10 -6.78 -9.06
N LEU A 75 -3.60 -6.28 -7.93
CA LEU A 75 -4.94 -6.59 -7.39
C LEU A 75 -5.96 -5.48 -7.67
N GLY A 76 -5.52 -4.30 -8.12
CA GLY A 76 -6.37 -3.12 -8.32
C GLY A 76 -7.16 -2.77 -7.06
N LEU A 77 -8.49 -2.87 -7.14
CA LEU A 77 -9.40 -2.66 -6.02
C LEU A 77 -9.29 -3.67 -4.88
N ASN A 78 -8.80 -4.87 -5.16
CA ASN A 78 -8.63 -5.92 -4.14
C ASN A 78 -7.28 -5.78 -3.40
N GLY A 79 -6.66 -4.60 -3.47
CA GLY A 79 -5.35 -4.32 -2.93
C GLY A 79 -5.13 -2.84 -2.68
N GLY A 80 -3.89 -2.38 -2.89
CA GLY A 80 -3.44 -1.05 -2.45
C GLY A 80 -4.13 0.13 -3.12
N TYR A 81 -4.86 -0.11 -4.21
CA TYR A 81 -5.53 0.95 -4.95
C TYR A 81 -7.03 1.02 -4.63
N VAL A 82 -7.52 0.29 -3.62
CA VAL A 82 -8.93 0.27 -3.19
C VAL A 82 -9.55 1.67 -2.98
N ARG A 83 -8.75 2.65 -2.57
CA ARG A 83 -9.19 4.03 -2.28
C ARG A 83 -8.63 5.09 -3.24
N ARG A 84 -7.94 4.70 -4.31
CA ARG A 84 -7.41 5.67 -5.27
C ARG A 84 -8.56 6.25 -6.08
N GLU A 85 -8.69 7.57 -6.14
CA GLU A 85 -9.70 8.23 -6.98
C GLU A 85 -9.15 8.56 -8.38
N ARG A 86 -10.05 8.61 -9.38
CA ARG A 86 -9.69 9.08 -10.73
C ARG A 86 -9.38 10.57 -10.67
N THR A 87 -8.40 11.01 -11.45
CA THR A 87 -8.17 12.43 -11.74
C THR A 87 -7.80 12.64 -13.21
N SER A 88 -7.62 13.89 -13.63
CA SER A 88 -6.98 14.20 -14.93
C SER A 88 -5.64 13.50 -15.09
N ASP A 89 -4.94 13.34 -13.97
CA ASP A 89 -3.54 12.93 -13.96
C ASP A 89 -3.35 11.46 -13.57
N GLN A 90 -4.41 10.74 -13.22
CA GLN A 90 -4.34 9.35 -12.77
C GLN A 90 -5.63 8.61 -13.12
N PRO A 91 -5.57 7.44 -13.79
CA PRO A 91 -6.76 6.61 -13.94
C PRO A 91 -7.17 6.06 -12.58
N ASN A 92 -8.45 5.71 -12.42
CA ASN A 92 -8.90 5.01 -11.23
C ASN A 92 -8.79 3.50 -11.45
N ALA A 93 -8.19 2.81 -10.48
CA ALA A 93 -8.15 1.36 -10.44
C ALA A 93 -9.36 0.73 -9.73
N GLY A 94 -10.18 1.51 -9.01
CA GLY A 94 -11.63 1.29 -8.99
C GLY A 94 -12.49 1.92 -7.88
N LEU A 95 -12.05 2.86 -7.04
CA LEU A 95 -12.95 3.50 -6.05
C LEU A 95 -14.03 4.33 -6.78
N GLY A 96 -15.28 3.88 -6.83
CA GLY A 96 -16.36 4.62 -7.52
C GLY A 96 -16.44 4.40 -9.03
N ASP A 97 -15.70 3.42 -9.56
CA ASP A 97 -15.87 2.96 -10.94
C ASP A 97 -17.19 2.20 -11.09
N LEU A 98 -18.00 2.56 -12.10
CA LEU A 98 -19.22 1.83 -12.46
C LEU A 98 -18.90 0.54 -13.22
N ASN A 99 -17.70 0.43 -13.78
CA ASN A 99 -17.23 -0.78 -14.45
C ASN A 99 -16.75 -1.81 -13.42
N THR A 100 -17.53 -2.89 -13.25
CA THR A 100 -17.25 -3.97 -12.30
C THR A 100 -16.31 -5.05 -12.84
N VAL A 101 -15.70 -4.86 -14.03
CA VAL A 101 -14.68 -5.78 -14.53
C VAL A 101 -13.52 -5.81 -13.54
N SER A 102 -12.98 -6.98 -13.24
CA SER A 102 -11.86 -7.09 -12.31
C SER A 102 -10.63 -6.36 -12.85
N ARG A 103 -9.89 -5.70 -11.97
CA ARG A 103 -8.52 -5.21 -12.25
C ARG A 103 -7.45 -6.09 -11.59
N ASP A 104 -7.87 -7.13 -10.89
CA ASP A 104 -6.99 -8.15 -10.36
C ASP A 104 -6.51 -9.07 -11.48
N ILE A 105 -5.19 -9.05 -11.70
CA ILE A 105 -4.45 -9.87 -12.65
C ILE A 105 -3.36 -10.69 -11.95
N ALA A 106 -3.44 -10.87 -10.63
CA ALA A 106 -2.48 -11.68 -9.86
C ALA A 106 -2.85 -13.17 -9.99
N PRO A 107 -2.07 -13.99 -10.73
CA PRO A 107 -2.45 -15.39 -11.01
C PRO A 107 -2.51 -16.24 -9.74
N GLY A 108 -1.79 -15.85 -8.68
CA GLY A 108 -1.66 -16.60 -7.46
C GLY A 108 -2.68 -16.31 -6.35
N LEU A 109 -3.40 -15.19 -6.43
CA LEU A 109 -4.41 -14.78 -5.44
C LEU A 109 -5.86 -14.82 -5.98
N GLY A 110 -6.04 -14.98 -7.31
CA GLY A 110 -7.35 -15.03 -7.97
C GLY A 110 -7.76 -16.39 -8.57
N ASN A 111 -8.88 -16.39 -9.31
CA ASN A 111 -9.48 -17.54 -10.02
C ASN A 111 -9.02 -17.71 -11.49
N TYR A 112 -7.90 -17.11 -11.92
CA TYR A 112 -7.53 -17.02 -13.35
C TYR A 112 -6.24 -17.77 -13.76
N TYR A 113 -6.23 -18.06 -15.07
CA TYR A 113 -5.23 -18.73 -15.88
C TYR A 113 -3.93 -17.89 -15.98
N GLU A 114 -2.87 -18.50 -16.50
CA GLU A 114 -1.67 -17.76 -16.89
C GLU A 114 -2.05 -16.62 -17.86
N ILE A 115 -1.60 -15.39 -17.59
CA ILE A 115 -1.82 -14.21 -18.45
C ILE A 115 -1.07 -14.40 -19.77
N ASP A 116 -1.69 -14.11 -20.91
CA ASP A 116 -1.04 -14.17 -22.21
C ASP A 116 -0.90 -12.79 -22.88
N THR A 117 -0.45 -12.78 -24.13
CA THR A 117 -0.22 -11.54 -24.88
C THR A 117 -1.53 -10.86 -25.28
N GLU A 118 -2.56 -11.63 -25.53
CA GLU A 118 -3.89 -11.17 -25.93
C GLU A 118 -4.56 -10.43 -24.78
N ASP A 119 -4.40 -10.94 -23.55
CA ASP A 119 -4.83 -10.26 -22.31
C ASP A 119 -4.14 -8.90 -22.14
N ILE A 120 -2.87 -8.74 -22.53
CA ILE A 120 -2.15 -7.46 -22.42
C ILE A 120 -2.57 -6.48 -23.53
N LEU A 121 -2.80 -7.00 -24.74
CA LEU A 121 -3.07 -6.17 -25.91
C LEU A 121 -4.51 -5.65 -25.95
N HIS A 122 -5.48 -6.40 -25.44
CA HIS A 122 -6.90 -6.05 -25.49
C HIS A 122 -7.41 -5.71 -26.92
N GLU A 123 -6.96 -6.49 -27.92
CA GLU A 123 -7.28 -6.24 -29.33
C GLU A 123 -8.81 -6.21 -29.57
N GLY A 124 -9.30 -5.06 -30.04
CA GLY A 124 -10.70 -4.84 -30.40
C GLY A 124 -11.63 -4.51 -29.22
N GLU A 125 -11.13 -4.50 -27.98
CA GLU A 125 -11.96 -4.26 -26.78
C GLU A 125 -11.50 -3.07 -25.92
N GLY A 126 -10.31 -2.52 -26.19
CA GLY A 126 -9.77 -1.40 -25.42
C GLY A 126 -10.29 -0.01 -25.84
N ARG A 127 -9.97 1.00 -25.01
CA ARG A 127 -10.40 2.39 -25.21
C ARG A 127 -9.48 3.22 -26.11
N SER A 128 -9.98 4.35 -26.59
CA SER A 128 -9.18 5.40 -27.23
C SER A 128 -8.40 6.25 -26.20
N TYR A 129 -7.54 7.16 -26.67
CA TYR A 129 -6.87 8.15 -25.81
C TYR A 129 -7.79 9.30 -25.45
N GLU A 130 -8.72 9.66 -26.33
CA GLU A 130 -9.78 10.63 -26.06
C GLU A 130 -10.67 10.17 -24.89
N ASP A 131 -10.95 8.87 -24.82
CA ASP A 131 -11.68 8.24 -23.71
C ASP A 131 -10.83 8.16 -22.42
N GLY A 132 -9.50 8.26 -22.54
CA GLY A 132 -8.50 8.22 -21.47
C GLY A 132 -8.40 9.49 -20.64
N SER A 133 -7.22 10.12 -20.60
CA SER A 133 -7.01 11.35 -19.82
C SER A 133 -7.86 12.52 -20.30
N ALA A 134 -8.14 12.58 -21.61
CA ALA A 134 -8.86 13.68 -22.24
C ALA A 134 -10.37 13.69 -21.93
N SER A 135 -10.93 12.60 -21.42
CA SER A 135 -12.35 12.52 -21.03
C SER A 135 -12.65 13.12 -19.66
N TRP A 136 -11.63 13.44 -18.84
CA TRP A 136 -11.85 13.92 -17.48
C TRP A 136 -12.54 15.28 -17.43
N VAL A 137 -13.60 15.33 -16.63
CA VAL A 137 -14.31 16.56 -16.26
C VAL A 137 -14.35 16.64 -14.73
N PRO A 138 -13.81 17.69 -14.09
CA PRO A 138 -13.91 17.85 -12.65
C PRO A 138 -15.36 18.11 -12.23
N LEU A 139 -15.75 17.62 -11.04
CA LEU A 139 -17.04 17.92 -10.46
C LEU A 139 -17.00 19.31 -9.79
N ASP A 140 -17.91 20.20 -10.17
CA ASP A 140 -18.01 21.53 -9.58
C ASP A 140 -18.47 21.46 -8.12
N SER A 141 -18.19 22.50 -7.32
CA SER A 141 -18.63 22.57 -5.92
C SER A 141 -20.15 22.59 -5.74
N ASN A 142 -20.89 23.04 -6.76
CA ASN A 142 -22.34 22.95 -6.85
C ASN A 142 -22.72 22.54 -8.28
N PRO A 143 -22.63 21.24 -8.60
CA PRO A 143 -22.61 20.79 -9.97
C PRO A 143 -24.01 20.81 -10.58
N ALA A 144 -24.12 21.38 -11.78
CA ALA A 144 -25.33 21.25 -12.59
C ALA A 144 -25.47 19.80 -13.10
N PRO A 145 -26.69 19.33 -13.43
CA PRO A 145 -26.91 17.98 -13.95
C PRO A 145 -25.99 17.61 -15.13
N GLU A 146 -25.64 18.58 -15.97
CA GLU A 146 -24.74 18.39 -17.11
C GLU A 146 -23.29 18.13 -16.69
N ASN A 147 -22.80 18.82 -15.64
CA ASN A 147 -21.46 18.58 -15.09
C ASN A 147 -21.39 17.20 -14.41
N ILE A 148 -22.46 16.80 -13.69
CA ILE A 148 -22.55 15.45 -13.12
C ILE A 148 -22.50 14.39 -14.23
N ALA A 149 -23.30 14.56 -15.28
CA ALA A 149 -23.34 13.60 -16.39
C ALA A 149 -21.99 13.50 -17.10
N ALA A 150 -21.36 14.63 -17.42
CA ALA A 150 -20.05 14.66 -18.07
C ALA A 150 -18.94 14.09 -17.18
N HIS A 151 -18.97 14.38 -15.87
CA HIS A 151 -18.06 13.78 -14.90
C HIS A 151 -18.22 12.26 -14.91
N MET A 152 -19.43 11.73 -14.75
CA MET A 152 -19.67 10.29 -14.69
C MET A 152 -19.31 9.57 -15.99
N GLU A 153 -19.63 10.15 -17.15
CA GLU A 153 -19.28 9.58 -18.45
C GLU A 153 -17.76 9.50 -18.65
N GLY A 154 -17.05 10.62 -18.46
CA GLY A 154 -15.59 10.66 -18.55
C GLY A 154 -14.89 9.80 -17.50
N TYR A 155 -15.50 9.70 -16.31
CA TYR A 155 -15.04 8.83 -15.24
C TYR A 155 -15.02 7.37 -15.68
N SER A 156 -16.14 6.87 -16.21
CA SER A 156 -16.27 5.48 -16.66
C SER A 156 -15.39 5.18 -17.86
N LEU A 157 -15.32 6.09 -18.85
CA LEU A 157 -14.50 5.90 -20.05
C LEU A 157 -13.00 5.80 -19.74
N GLY A 158 -12.49 6.64 -18.84
CA GLY A 158 -11.06 6.70 -18.54
C GLY A 158 -10.50 5.50 -17.79
N ASN A 159 -11.34 4.63 -17.23
CA ASN A 159 -10.92 3.45 -16.47
C ASN A 159 -10.85 2.17 -17.31
N LEU A 160 -11.13 2.26 -18.61
CA LEU A 160 -11.01 1.15 -19.55
C LEU A 160 -9.54 0.92 -19.93
N HIS A 161 -9.17 -0.32 -20.19
CA HIS A 161 -7.83 -0.67 -20.67
C HIS A 161 -7.64 -0.14 -22.11
N PRO A 162 -6.51 0.50 -22.46
CA PRO A 162 -6.23 0.87 -23.85
C PRO A 162 -6.06 -0.37 -24.74
N ASP A 163 -6.49 -0.31 -26.00
CA ASP A 163 -6.14 -1.36 -26.97
C ASP A 163 -4.72 -1.12 -27.47
N PHE A 164 -3.74 -1.85 -26.92
CA PHE A 164 -2.34 -1.70 -27.30
C PHE A 164 -1.93 -2.52 -28.53
N SER A 165 -2.87 -3.19 -29.18
CA SER A 165 -2.59 -3.97 -30.39
C SER A 165 -2.18 -3.09 -31.57
N ALA A 166 -1.64 -3.72 -32.61
CA ALA A 166 -1.31 -3.04 -33.85
C ALA A 166 -2.53 -2.48 -34.59
N SER A 167 -3.75 -2.91 -34.23
CA SER A 167 -5.01 -2.36 -34.76
C SER A 167 -5.70 -1.39 -33.79
N GLY A 168 -5.13 -1.24 -32.58
CA GLY A 168 -5.67 -0.47 -31.47
C GLY A 168 -5.31 1.02 -31.47
N VAL A 169 -5.33 1.63 -30.28
CA VAL A 169 -5.23 3.08 -30.08
C VAL A 169 -3.91 3.68 -30.58
N ASN A 170 -2.85 2.88 -30.60
CA ASN A 170 -1.51 3.24 -31.06
C ASN A 170 -1.07 2.49 -32.34
N GLY A 171 -2.00 1.87 -33.08
CA GLY A 171 -1.75 1.00 -34.25
C GLY A 171 -0.97 1.58 -35.45
N GLY A 172 -0.55 2.84 -35.40
CA GLY A 172 0.28 3.49 -36.42
C GLY A 172 1.44 4.30 -35.86
N ASP A 173 1.76 4.14 -34.57
CA ASP A 173 2.74 4.94 -33.86
C ASP A 173 3.68 4.06 -33.01
N ILE A 174 3.79 4.32 -31.70
CA ILE A 174 4.65 3.58 -30.79
C ILE A 174 3.84 2.46 -30.14
N LEU A 175 4.24 1.22 -30.40
CA LEU A 175 3.68 0.00 -29.81
C LEU A 175 4.61 -0.56 -28.73
N LEU A 176 4.06 -1.41 -27.85
CA LEU A 176 4.91 -2.33 -27.08
C LEU A 176 5.72 -3.20 -28.05
N THR A 177 7.00 -3.34 -27.77
CA THR A 177 7.85 -4.26 -28.53
C THR A 177 7.50 -5.71 -28.20
N GLN A 178 7.83 -6.63 -29.11
CA GLN A 178 7.62 -8.06 -28.88
C GLN A 178 8.31 -8.54 -27.59
N ASP A 179 9.55 -8.10 -27.36
CA ASP A 179 10.30 -8.43 -26.14
C ASP A 179 9.57 -7.93 -24.88
N GLN A 180 9.01 -6.71 -24.91
CA GLN A 180 8.24 -6.19 -23.77
C GLN A 180 6.98 -7.01 -23.50
N LEU A 181 6.21 -7.36 -24.54
CA LEU A 181 5.00 -8.16 -24.38
C LEU A 181 5.32 -9.53 -23.78
N GLU A 182 6.29 -10.24 -24.35
CA GLU A 182 6.67 -11.58 -23.87
C GLU A 182 7.28 -11.53 -22.47
N CYS A 183 8.04 -10.49 -22.15
CA CYS A 183 8.62 -10.32 -20.82
C CYS A 183 7.61 -9.84 -19.77
N LEU A 184 6.58 -9.07 -20.15
CA LEU A 184 5.44 -8.76 -19.28
C LEU A 184 4.68 -10.03 -18.92
N VAL A 185 4.36 -10.87 -19.91
CA VAL A 185 3.76 -12.19 -19.68
C VAL A 185 4.60 -13.01 -18.70
N GLU A 186 5.91 -13.08 -18.93
CA GLU A 186 6.82 -13.83 -18.06
C GLU A 186 6.86 -13.27 -16.64
N PHE A 187 6.92 -11.94 -16.47
CA PHE A 187 6.92 -11.27 -15.17
C PHE A 187 5.61 -11.46 -14.40
N ILE A 188 4.46 -11.26 -15.06
CA ILE A 188 3.15 -11.36 -14.42
C ILE A 188 2.90 -12.81 -13.98
N ASN A 189 3.30 -13.78 -14.78
CA ASN A 189 3.18 -15.19 -14.42
C ASN A 189 4.32 -15.71 -13.53
N PHE A 190 5.36 -14.91 -13.28
CA PHE A 190 6.48 -15.33 -12.46
C PHE A 190 6.04 -15.48 -11.01
N ALA A 191 5.96 -16.73 -10.55
CA ALA A 191 5.47 -17.07 -9.21
C ALA A 191 6.14 -16.23 -8.12
N ASP A 192 7.47 -16.11 -8.12
CA ASP A 192 8.17 -15.37 -7.06
C ASP A 192 7.84 -13.87 -7.06
N ALA A 193 7.33 -13.29 -8.15
CA ALA A 193 6.85 -11.91 -8.20
C ALA A 193 5.42 -11.73 -7.67
N ASP A 194 4.64 -12.82 -7.55
CA ASP A 194 3.22 -12.80 -7.16
C ASP A 194 3.03 -12.25 -5.73
N PRO A 195 2.04 -11.37 -5.51
CA PRO A 195 1.81 -10.76 -4.21
C PRO A 195 1.60 -11.77 -3.08
N LYS A 196 1.10 -12.99 -3.36
CA LYS A 196 0.96 -14.04 -2.33
C LYS A 196 2.27 -14.46 -1.69
N PHE A 197 3.40 -14.27 -2.38
CA PHE A 197 4.72 -14.58 -1.82
C PHE A 197 5.21 -13.46 -0.91
N TYR A 198 4.68 -12.25 -1.07
CA TYR A 198 5.00 -11.12 -0.19
C TYR A 198 4.07 -11.04 1.02
N PHE A 199 2.78 -11.27 0.79
CA PHE A 199 1.72 -10.99 1.76
C PHE A 199 0.90 -12.25 2.03
N GLN A 200 0.71 -12.56 3.31
CA GLN A 200 -0.16 -13.65 3.75
C GLN A 200 -1.64 -13.28 3.58
N SER A 201 -1.96 -12.01 3.85
CA SER A 201 -3.29 -11.43 3.69
C SER A 201 -3.15 -9.94 3.36
N ILE A 202 -4.15 -9.40 2.68
CA ILE A 202 -4.31 -7.97 2.44
C ILE A 202 -5.73 -7.64 2.91
N PHE A 203 -5.88 -6.60 3.74
CA PHE A 203 -7.18 -6.16 4.24
C PHE A 203 -7.47 -4.76 3.72
N GLU A 204 -8.27 -4.69 2.65
CA GLU A 204 -8.65 -3.44 2.01
C GLU A 204 -9.62 -2.58 2.85
N ASP A 205 -10.34 -3.17 3.80
CA ASP A 205 -11.22 -2.45 4.73
C ASP A 205 -10.45 -1.59 5.76
N SER A 206 -9.17 -1.91 6.00
CA SER A 206 -8.27 -1.09 6.81
C SER A 206 -7.86 0.17 6.05
N ASN A 207 -7.73 1.31 6.75
CA ASN A 207 -7.27 2.58 6.17
C ASN A 207 -6.09 3.15 6.99
N PRO A 208 -4.84 3.08 6.50
CA PRO A 208 -4.41 2.57 5.19
C PRO A 208 -4.60 1.05 5.05
N VAL A 209 -4.51 0.52 3.81
CA VAL A 209 -4.61 -0.91 3.52
C VAL A 209 -3.59 -1.66 4.37
N GLU A 210 -4.07 -2.69 5.08
CA GLU A 210 -3.20 -3.50 5.91
C GLU A 210 -2.62 -4.66 5.09
N TYR A 211 -1.30 -4.67 4.95
CA TYR A 211 -0.55 -5.75 4.32
C TYR A 211 0.07 -6.63 5.40
N VAL A 212 -0.46 -7.85 5.57
CA VAL A 212 0.13 -8.85 6.46
C VAL A 212 1.31 -9.49 5.73
N ILE A 213 2.52 -9.14 6.13
CA ILE A 213 3.75 -9.68 5.54
C ILE A 213 3.81 -11.20 5.76
N ASN A 214 4.28 -11.93 4.75
CA ASN A 214 4.42 -13.37 4.82
C ASN A 214 5.19 -13.82 6.08
N SER A 215 4.64 -14.81 6.79
CA SER A 215 5.19 -15.29 8.08
C SER A 215 6.59 -15.90 8.00
N GLY A 216 7.10 -16.17 6.80
CA GLY A 216 8.49 -16.58 6.57
C GLY A 216 9.53 -15.47 6.73
N ALA A 217 9.11 -14.23 6.99
CA ALA A 217 9.99 -13.07 7.10
C ALA A 217 10.86 -13.05 8.37
N SER A 218 12.05 -12.44 8.26
CA SER A 218 13.03 -12.24 9.32
C SER A 218 13.53 -10.80 9.33
N ALA A 219 13.14 -10.03 10.35
CA ALA A 219 13.59 -8.64 10.51
C ALA A 219 15.11 -8.51 10.64
N THR A 220 15.79 -9.49 11.23
CA THR A 220 17.26 -9.52 11.32
C THR A 220 17.90 -9.63 9.93
N ALA A 221 17.34 -10.48 9.06
CA ALA A 221 17.79 -10.60 7.68
C ALA A 221 17.47 -9.33 6.88
N GLY A 222 16.30 -8.73 7.11
CA GLY A 222 15.86 -7.49 6.49
C GLY A 222 16.78 -6.31 6.82
N ARG A 223 17.16 -6.18 8.09
CA ARG A 223 18.16 -5.21 8.53
C ARG A 223 19.50 -5.39 7.81
N THR A 224 20.00 -6.62 7.77
CA THR A 224 21.25 -6.95 7.08
C THR A 224 21.18 -6.58 5.60
N PHE A 225 20.04 -6.87 4.95
CA PHE A 225 19.80 -6.51 3.57
C PHE A 225 19.77 -4.98 3.37
N TYR A 226 19.09 -4.24 4.25
CA TYR A 226 19.02 -2.78 4.22
C TYR A 226 20.40 -2.13 4.34
N GLU A 227 21.18 -2.53 5.37
CA GLU A 227 22.52 -2.02 5.62
C GLU A 227 23.46 -2.26 4.43
N THR A 228 23.27 -3.38 3.73
CA THR A 228 24.11 -3.77 2.59
C THR A 228 23.73 -3.03 1.30
N ASN A 229 22.43 -2.94 0.99
CA ASN A 229 21.97 -2.54 -0.34
C ASN A 229 21.31 -1.14 -0.38
N CYS A 230 20.68 -0.72 0.71
CA CYS A 230 19.81 0.48 0.74
C CYS A 230 20.47 1.67 1.44
N LEU A 231 21.13 1.43 2.58
CA LEU A 231 21.64 2.45 3.50
C LEU A 231 22.51 3.51 2.82
N ARG A 232 23.39 3.11 1.89
CA ARG A 232 24.31 4.02 1.20
C ARG A 232 23.61 5.14 0.41
N CYS A 233 22.39 4.88 -0.07
CA CYS A 233 21.62 5.80 -0.90
C CYS A 233 20.46 6.45 -0.14
N HIS A 234 19.88 5.76 0.84
CA HIS A 234 18.70 6.22 1.56
C HIS A 234 18.97 6.75 2.98
N GLY A 235 20.15 6.46 3.56
CA GLY A 235 20.43 6.80 4.96
C GLY A 235 19.65 5.94 5.95
N GLU A 236 19.47 6.42 7.18
CA GLU A 236 18.72 5.71 8.19
C GLU A 236 17.23 5.60 7.80
N PRO A 237 16.55 4.46 8.05
CA PRO A 237 15.20 4.22 7.56
C PRO A 237 14.14 5.26 7.96
N ALA A 238 14.27 5.85 9.14
CA ALA A 238 13.36 6.87 9.67
C ALA A 238 13.72 8.30 9.22
N THR A 239 14.65 8.45 8.26
CA THR A 239 15.14 9.77 7.82
C THR A 239 15.00 9.92 6.31
N ASN A 240 14.75 11.15 5.86
CA ASN A 240 14.75 11.48 4.44
C ASN A 240 16.13 11.94 3.96
N ALA A 241 17.16 11.10 4.09
CA ALA A 241 18.54 11.54 3.85
C ALA A 241 18.82 11.97 2.40
N ASN A 242 18.06 11.45 1.44
CA ASN A 242 18.25 11.71 0.01
C ASN A 242 17.19 12.63 -0.62
N GLY A 243 16.19 13.07 0.14
CA GLY A 243 15.10 13.91 -0.36
C GLY A 243 14.11 13.19 -1.28
N ALA A 244 14.25 11.88 -1.50
CA ALA A 244 13.37 11.10 -2.39
C ALA A 244 12.15 10.52 -1.67
N LEU A 245 12.17 10.49 -0.34
CA LEU A 245 11.10 9.98 0.51
C LEU A 245 10.38 11.16 1.20
N PRO A 246 9.19 10.96 1.80
CA PRO A 246 8.63 11.94 2.73
C PRO A 246 9.55 12.16 3.95
N GLU A 247 9.30 13.23 4.70
CA GLU A 247 9.87 13.39 6.04
C GLU A 247 9.56 12.13 6.88
N GLY A 248 10.53 11.66 7.66
CA GLY A 248 10.43 10.37 8.37
C GLY A 248 10.76 9.13 7.50
N GLY A 249 11.24 9.33 6.27
CA GLY A 249 11.87 8.29 5.45
C GLY A 249 10.95 7.14 5.05
N PHE A 250 11.49 5.92 5.02
CA PHE A 250 10.74 4.71 4.69
C PHE A 250 9.63 4.41 5.69
N VAL A 251 9.83 4.74 6.96
CA VAL A 251 8.83 4.49 8.01
C VAL A 251 7.57 5.30 7.74
N SER A 252 7.72 6.57 7.37
CA SER A 252 6.58 7.42 7.00
C SER A 252 6.01 7.09 5.62
N TYR A 253 6.86 6.67 4.68
CA TYR A 253 6.39 6.23 3.36
C TYR A 253 5.47 5.00 3.45
N LEU A 254 5.88 3.96 4.20
CA LEU A 254 5.14 2.70 4.31
C LEU A 254 3.81 2.82 5.07
N ARG A 255 3.57 3.92 5.78
CA ARG A 255 2.28 4.23 6.42
C ARG A 255 1.27 4.83 5.46
N GLN A 256 1.67 5.17 4.23
CA GLN A 256 0.73 5.66 3.22
C GLN A 256 -0.09 4.52 2.64
N ASP A 257 -1.27 4.85 2.15
CA ASP A 257 -2.20 3.89 1.61
C ASP A 257 -1.62 3.18 0.38
N GLY A 258 -1.67 1.84 0.36
CA GLY A 258 -1.10 1.01 -0.71
C GLY A 258 0.44 0.99 -0.80
N ALA A 259 1.17 1.70 0.07
CA ALA A 259 2.60 1.94 -0.10
C ALA A 259 3.48 0.68 -0.03
N TYR A 260 3.07 -0.37 0.69
CA TYR A 260 3.81 -1.62 0.74
C TYR A 260 3.91 -2.30 -0.63
N SER A 261 2.85 -2.24 -1.45
CA SER A 261 2.84 -2.82 -2.79
C SER A 261 3.81 -2.09 -3.74
N GLU A 262 3.83 -0.76 -3.67
CA GLU A 262 4.77 0.06 -4.45
C GLU A 262 6.22 -0.17 -3.98
N PHE A 263 6.41 -0.13 -2.66
CA PHE A 263 7.70 -0.35 -2.03
C PHE A 263 8.33 -1.65 -2.52
N VAL A 264 7.61 -2.77 -2.43
CA VAL A 264 8.17 -4.08 -2.79
C VAL A 264 8.51 -4.16 -4.27
N HIS A 265 7.69 -3.57 -5.15
CA HIS A 265 7.99 -3.56 -6.58
C HIS A 265 9.29 -2.78 -6.87
N HIS A 266 9.41 -1.58 -6.33
CA HIS A 266 10.58 -0.73 -6.52
C HIS A 266 11.84 -1.29 -5.84
N ALA A 267 11.74 -1.78 -4.61
CA ALA A 267 12.85 -2.36 -3.86
C ALA A 267 13.34 -3.69 -4.46
N ARG A 268 12.53 -4.31 -5.33
CA ARG A 268 12.90 -5.56 -5.99
C ARG A 268 13.39 -5.39 -7.43
N TRP A 269 12.65 -4.62 -8.22
CA TRP A 269 12.84 -4.53 -9.66
C TRP A 269 13.52 -3.24 -10.09
N GLY A 270 13.57 -2.26 -9.19
CA GLY A 270 14.11 -0.95 -9.47
C GLY A 270 13.09 0.02 -10.06
N ILE A 271 13.57 1.23 -10.34
CA ILE A 271 12.76 2.33 -10.87
C ILE A 271 13.39 2.80 -12.19
N PRO A 272 12.66 2.74 -13.32
CA PRO A 272 13.13 3.23 -14.62
C PRO A 272 13.70 4.65 -14.52
N GLY A 273 14.87 4.86 -15.11
CA GLY A 273 15.51 6.20 -15.17
C GLY A 273 16.22 6.64 -13.89
N THR A 274 16.31 5.80 -12.86
CA THR A 274 16.98 6.11 -11.59
C THR A 274 18.22 5.24 -11.36
N ILE A 275 18.97 5.54 -10.29
CA ILE A 275 20.07 4.69 -9.80
C ILE A 275 19.59 3.39 -9.14
N MET A 276 18.30 3.30 -8.78
CA MET A 276 17.71 2.09 -8.21
C MET A 276 17.46 1.07 -9.32
N THR A 277 18.52 0.42 -9.81
CA THR A 277 18.41 -0.75 -10.70
C THR A 277 18.33 -2.03 -9.88
N ARG A 278 17.79 -3.12 -10.44
CA ARG A 278 17.78 -4.43 -9.79
C ARG A 278 19.18 -4.86 -9.33
N SER A 279 20.19 -4.63 -10.16
CA SER A 279 21.60 -4.88 -9.83
C SER A 279 22.13 -4.01 -8.69
N ALA A 280 21.76 -2.73 -8.63
CA ALA A 280 22.15 -1.83 -7.55
C ALA A 280 21.54 -2.24 -6.20
N LEU A 281 20.37 -2.90 -6.24
CA LEU A 281 19.65 -3.47 -5.10
C LEU A 281 20.15 -4.86 -4.68
N GLY A 282 21.14 -5.41 -5.39
CA GLY A 282 21.69 -6.75 -5.11
C GLY A 282 20.86 -7.90 -5.68
N SER A 283 20.02 -7.64 -6.69
CA SER A 283 19.14 -8.60 -7.37
C SER A 283 18.27 -9.43 -6.41
N PRO A 284 17.48 -8.79 -5.54
CA PRO A 284 16.71 -9.48 -4.51
C PRO A 284 15.61 -10.40 -5.07
N GLY A 285 15.35 -11.47 -4.33
CA GLY A 285 14.17 -12.33 -4.49
C GLY A 285 13.07 -12.01 -3.47
N SER A 286 12.00 -12.80 -3.45
CA SER A 286 10.84 -12.58 -2.56
C SER A 286 11.21 -12.60 -1.08
N GLN A 287 12.07 -13.53 -0.66
CA GLN A 287 12.51 -13.65 0.73
C GLN A 287 13.18 -12.35 1.22
N ASN A 288 14.06 -11.75 0.42
CA ASN A 288 14.71 -10.49 0.79
C ASN A 288 13.69 -9.37 1.00
N MET A 289 12.61 -9.35 0.21
CA MET A 289 11.59 -8.32 0.30
C MET A 289 10.70 -8.46 1.53
N ILE A 290 10.25 -9.67 1.86
CA ILE A 290 9.45 -9.89 3.07
C ILE A 290 10.28 -9.61 4.34
N ASP A 291 11.56 -9.99 4.33
CA ASP A 291 12.50 -9.68 5.41
C ASP A 291 12.67 -8.17 5.57
N LEU A 292 12.91 -7.46 4.46
CA LEU A 292 13.10 -6.02 4.43
C LEU A 292 11.85 -5.25 4.89
N MET A 293 10.68 -5.62 4.38
CA MET A 293 9.42 -4.99 4.80
C MET A 293 9.17 -5.21 6.29
N LEU A 294 9.40 -6.42 6.82
CA LEU A 294 9.20 -6.70 8.24
C LEU A 294 10.17 -5.89 9.10
N TYR A 295 11.43 -5.78 8.69
CA TYR A 295 12.40 -4.92 9.36
C TYR A 295 11.91 -3.47 9.42
N LEU A 296 11.51 -2.89 8.29
CA LEU A 296 11.05 -1.51 8.21
C LEU A 296 9.76 -1.26 9.00
N GLN A 297 8.83 -2.23 9.00
CA GLN A 297 7.59 -2.18 9.78
C GLN A 297 7.84 -2.15 11.30
N GLN A 298 8.92 -2.81 11.76
CA GLN A 298 9.28 -2.87 13.18
C GLN A 298 10.06 -1.65 13.66
N ILE A 299 10.48 -0.75 12.76
CA ILE A 299 11.13 0.49 13.17
C ILE A 299 10.04 1.40 13.72
N PRO A 300 10.13 1.81 15.00
CA PRO A 300 9.23 2.80 15.54
C PRO A 300 9.34 4.05 14.66
N GLY A 301 8.22 4.52 14.13
CA GLY A 301 8.18 5.90 13.63
C GLY A 301 8.33 6.85 14.79
N ASP A 302 8.45 8.14 14.48
CA ASP A 302 8.42 9.19 15.50
C ASP A 302 7.07 9.24 16.26
N ASP A 303 6.05 8.51 15.77
CA ASP A 303 4.78 8.26 16.45
C ASP A 303 4.72 6.89 17.10
N PHE A 304 4.31 6.89 18.37
CA PHE A 304 4.07 5.72 19.20
C PHE A 304 2.84 4.93 18.69
N LEU A 305 2.96 3.62 18.52
CA LEU A 305 1.85 2.76 18.09
C LEU A 305 1.16 2.12 19.30
N VAL A 306 -0.16 2.27 19.36
CA VAL A 306 -1.02 1.58 20.32
C VAL A 306 -0.99 0.09 20.01
N SER A 307 -0.65 -0.69 21.03
CA SER A 307 -0.70 -2.14 21.03
C SER A 307 -1.43 -2.61 22.28
N ALA A 308 -1.68 -3.93 22.40
CA ALA A 308 -2.25 -4.50 23.63
C ALA A 308 -1.47 -4.12 24.90
N GLY A 309 -0.19 -3.78 24.76
CA GLY A 309 0.67 -3.30 25.84
C GLY A 309 0.30 -1.94 26.44
N ILE A 310 -0.63 -1.18 25.83
CA ILE A 310 -1.19 0.05 26.41
C ILE A 310 -2.22 -0.22 27.50
N SER A 311 -2.79 -1.43 27.56
CA SER A 311 -3.81 -1.77 28.55
C SER A 311 -3.35 -1.50 29.98
N GLY A 312 -4.18 -0.86 30.78
CA GLY A 312 -3.88 -0.51 32.16
C GLY A 312 -4.58 0.75 32.63
N SER A 313 -4.15 1.21 33.82
CA SER A 313 -4.69 2.40 34.45
C SER A 313 -3.82 3.62 34.13
N TRP A 314 -4.46 4.69 33.67
CA TRP A 314 -3.87 5.95 33.26
C TRP A 314 -4.49 7.09 34.05
N TRP A 315 -3.70 8.08 34.46
CA TRP A 315 -4.19 9.13 35.36
C TRP A 315 -3.36 10.41 35.23
N ASN A 316 -3.86 11.51 35.78
CA ASN A 316 -3.11 12.75 35.88
C ASN A 316 -2.77 13.03 37.35
N PRO A 317 -1.49 13.18 37.73
CA PRO A 317 -1.06 13.52 39.09
C PRO A 317 -1.72 14.76 39.70
N ASP A 318 -1.95 15.79 38.89
CA ASP A 318 -2.59 17.04 39.32
C ASP A 318 -4.12 16.88 39.49
N ARG A 319 -4.68 15.74 39.07
CA ARG A 319 -6.09 15.37 39.17
C ARG A 319 -6.29 14.03 39.89
N SER A 320 -5.46 13.75 40.89
CA SER A 320 -5.55 12.53 41.69
C SER A 320 -6.96 12.34 42.27
N GLY A 321 -7.55 11.17 42.03
CA GLY A 321 -8.96 10.88 42.32
C GLY A 321 -9.81 10.66 41.06
N GLU A 322 -9.28 11.03 39.90
CA GLU A 322 -9.81 10.70 38.57
C GLU A 322 -8.85 9.78 37.82
N GLY A 323 -9.33 9.12 36.76
CA GLY A 323 -8.46 8.30 35.92
C GLY A 323 -9.19 7.54 34.84
N PHE A 324 -8.41 6.82 34.03
CA PHE A 324 -8.87 6.02 32.92
C PHE A 324 -8.40 4.58 33.10
N GLN A 325 -9.29 3.63 32.88
CA GLN A 325 -8.95 2.24 32.63
C GLN A 325 -9.07 2.00 31.13
N VAL A 326 -8.01 1.48 30.52
CA VAL A 326 -7.94 1.13 29.10
C VAL A 326 -7.68 -0.36 29.00
N ASP A 327 -8.54 -1.09 28.28
CA ASP A 327 -8.38 -2.52 28.04
C ASP A 327 -8.45 -2.78 26.53
N ILE A 328 -7.37 -3.32 25.97
CA ILE A 328 -7.27 -3.69 24.55
C ILE A 328 -7.34 -5.21 24.44
N GLY A 329 -8.42 -5.69 23.83
CA GLY A 329 -8.70 -7.10 23.61
C GLY A 329 -8.23 -7.61 22.25
N ALA A 330 -8.44 -8.91 22.02
CA ALA A 330 -8.18 -9.54 20.73
C ALA A 330 -9.04 -8.92 19.62
N GLY A 331 -8.51 -8.86 18.40
CA GLY A 331 -9.22 -8.29 17.24
C GLY A 331 -9.34 -6.76 17.25
N GLY A 332 -8.51 -6.06 18.02
CA GLY A 332 -8.45 -4.59 18.02
C GLY A 332 -9.56 -3.90 18.81
N ILE A 333 -10.39 -4.66 19.53
CA ILE A 333 -11.48 -4.11 20.35
C ILE A 333 -10.89 -3.42 21.58
N VAL A 334 -11.32 -2.20 21.82
CA VAL A 334 -10.92 -1.40 22.99
C VAL A 334 -12.12 -1.13 23.86
N VAL A 335 -11.93 -1.20 25.17
CA VAL A 335 -12.85 -0.66 26.18
C VAL A 335 -12.11 0.40 26.98
N VAL A 336 -12.76 1.54 27.17
CA VAL A 336 -12.26 2.63 28.01
C VAL A 336 -13.31 2.95 29.06
N ALA A 337 -12.87 3.06 30.31
CA ALA A 337 -13.68 3.64 31.38
C ALA A 337 -12.94 4.83 31.98
N MET A 338 -13.62 5.97 32.10
CA MET A 338 -13.15 7.13 32.85
C MET A 338 -13.89 7.21 34.18
N TYR A 339 -13.16 7.37 35.26
CA TYR A 339 -13.69 7.65 36.60
C TYR A 339 -13.46 9.13 36.90
N THR A 340 -14.54 9.86 37.20
CA THR A 340 -14.52 11.32 37.39
C THR A 340 -15.68 11.78 38.29
N TYR A 341 -15.98 13.08 38.31
CA TYR A 341 -17.03 13.69 39.12
C TYR A 341 -17.92 14.59 38.27
N ASP A 342 -19.21 14.63 38.61
CA ASP A 342 -20.15 15.56 38.00
C ASP A 342 -19.94 17.00 38.51
N THR A 343 -20.71 17.95 37.97
CA THR A 343 -20.64 19.37 38.35
C THR A 343 -21.09 19.66 39.79
N LEU A 344 -21.68 18.68 40.48
CA LEU A 344 -22.10 18.76 41.88
C LEU A 344 -21.12 18.05 42.82
N GLY A 345 -20.06 17.44 42.29
CA GLY A 345 -19.05 16.69 43.04
C GLY A 345 -19.43 15.25 43.37
N ASN A 346 -20.48 14.70 42.76
CA ASN A 346 -20.79 13.28 42.90
C ASN A 346 -19.90 12.45 41.97
N GLN A 347 -19.57 11.23 42.38
CA GLN A 347 -18.82 10.30 41.54
C GLN A 347 -19.63 9.92 40.30
N MET A 348 -18.97 9.94 39.14
CA MET A 348 -19.50 9.47 37.88
C MET A 348 -18.46 8.64 37.15
N TRP A 349 -18.92 7.77 36.26
CA TRP A 349 -18.06 7.09 35.31
C TRP A 349 -18.62 7.22 33.91
N LEU A 350 -17.72 7.37 32.95
CA LEU A 350 -18.00 7.26 31.53
C LEU A 350 -17.40 5.95 31.06
N TRP A 351 -18.10 5.24 30.19
CA TRP A 351 -17.55 4.02 29.59
C TRP A 351 -17.90 3.97 28.11
N GLY A 352 -16.99 3.40 27.33
CA GLY A 352 -17.13 3.29 25.88
C GLY A 352 -16.33 2.13 25.33
N SER A 353 -16.70 1.69 24.14
CA SER A 353 -15.95 0.69 23.39
C SER A 353 -15.77 1.15 21.96
N GLY A 354 -14.64 0.81 21.35
CA GLY A 354 -14.30 1.19 19.99
C GLY A 354 -13.10 0.42 19.47
N THR A 355 -12.37 1.05 18.54
CA THR A 355 -11.13 0.54 17.97
C THR A 355 -10.00 1.54 18.20
N PHE A 356 -8.77 1.14 17.92
CA PHE A 356 -7.61 2.03 17.92
C PHE A 356 -7.02 2.13 16.51
N PHE A 357 -6.36 3.25 16.24
CA PHE A 357 -5.63 3.50 15.01
C PHE A 357 -4.33 4.21 15.35
N GLU A 358 -3.21 3.68 14.88
CA GLU A 358 -1.86 4.23 15.15
C GLU A 358 -1.65 4.57 16.64
N ASP A 359 -1.59 5.85 16.98
CA ASP A 359 -1.27 6.41 18.30
C ASP A 359 -2.50 6.66 19.18
N ARG A 360 -3.72 6.41 18.68
CA ARG A 360 -4.95 6.85 19.34
C ARG A 360 -6.07 5.82 19.45
N ILE A 361 -6.83 5.97 20.50
CA ILE A 361 -8.07 5.25 20.80
C ILE A 361 -9.21 6.26 20.73
N VAL A 362 -10.27 5.95 19.99
CA VAL A 362 -11.47 6.80 19.92
C VAL A 362 -12.68 5.97 20.33
N VAL A 363 -13.43 6.43 21.34
CA VAL A 363 -14.65 5.76 21.80
C VAL A 363 -15.80 6.75 21.99
N ASP A 364 -17.00 6.31 21.63
CA ASP A 364 -18.24 6.94 22.08
C ASP A 364 -18.47 6.55 23.54
N ALA A 365 -18.61 7.56 24.39
CA ALA A 365 -18.68 7.43 25.83
C ALA A 365 -20.11 7.61 26.35
N TYR A 366 -20.49 6.73 27.27
CA TYR A 366 -21.82 6.67 27.84
C TYR A 366 -21.78 6.89 29.35
N LEU A 367 -22.71 7.70 29.84
CA LEU A 367 -23.04 7.85 31.25
C LEU A 367 -24.17 6.87 31.61
N THR A 368 -24.11 6.27 32.80
CA THR A 368 -25.15 5.34 33.27
C THR A 368 -25.67 5.69 34.66
N ASP A 369 -26.98 5.54 34.86
CA ASP A 369 -27.62 5.67 36.18
C ASP A 369 -28.82 4.70 36.34
N GLY A 370 -29.54 4.83 37.46
CA GLY A 370 -30.87 4.24 37.67
C GLY A 370 -30.89 2.90 38.42
N ALA A 371 -29.94 1.99 38.15
CA ALA A 371 -29.91 0.68 38.80
C ALA A 371 -29.39 0.73 40.25
N MET A 372 -29.78 -0.27 41.06
CA MET A 372 -29.36 -0.45 42.46
C MET A 372 -28.42 -1.66 42.62
N TYR A 373 -27.60 -1.64 43.68
CA TYR A 373 -26.72 -2.76 44.04
C TYR A 373 -27.47 -3.95 44.66
N GLY A 374 -26.98 -5.17 44.44
CA GLY A 374 -27.42 -6.38 45.13
C GLY A 374 -28.68 -7.02 44.54
N GLU A 375 -29.52 -7.64 45.39
CA GLU A 375 -30.76 -8.31 44.96
C GLU A 375 -31.78 -7.37 44.30
N ALA A 376 -31.64 -6.06 44.52
CA ALA A 376 -32.47 -5.04 43.90
C ALA A 376 -31.98 -4.60 42.50
N PHE A 377 -30.92 -5.22 41.97
CA PHE A 377 -30.43 -4.93 40.62
C PHE A 377 -31.45 -5.38 39.57
N ASP A 378 -31.95 -4.42 38.78
CA ASP A 378 -32.80 -4.64 37.62
C ASP A 378 -32.09 -4.09 36.37
N PRO A 379 -31.73 -4.93 35.39
CA PRO A 379 -31.09 -4.47 34.16
C PRO A 379 -31.96 -3.50 33.34
N LEU A 380 -33.29 -3.54 33.50
CA LEU A 380 -34.20 -2.61 32.84
C LEU A 380 -34.22 -1.22 33.49
N ALA A 381 -33.69 -1.09 34.71
CA ALA A 381 -33.52 0.18 35.39
C ALA A 381 -32.20 0.89 35.02
N VAL A 382 -31.33 0.27 34.20
CA VAL A 382 -30.06 0.88 33.75
C VAL A 382 -30.33 1.82 32.59
N ASN A 383 -30.29 3.12 32.85
CA ASN A 383 -30.29 4.12 31.78
C ASN A 383 -28.88 4.29 31.22
N ARG A 384 -28.77 4.49 29.90
CA ARG A 384 -27.51 4.77 29.19
C ARG A 384 -27.70 6.03 28.38
N TYR A 385 -26.89 7.04 28.67
CA TYR A 385 -26.93 8.31 27.98
C TYR A 385 -25.64 8.50 27.20
N HIS A 386 -25.74 8.82 25.90
CA HIS A 386 -24.59 9.06 25.06
C HIS A 386 -23.98 10.43 25.40
N TRP A 387 -22.94 10.43 26.22
CA TRP A 387 -22.36 11.63 26.80
C TRP A 387 -21.52 12.43 25.80
N GLY A 388 -20.71 11.74 24.98
CA GLY A 388 -19.76 12.39 24.09
C GLY A 388 -18.69 11.44 23.56
N THR A 389 -17.60 12.00 23.07
CA THR A 389 -16.45 11.25 22.54
C THR A 389 -15.26 11.39 23.48
N LEU A 390 -14.58 10.27 23.74
CA LEU A 390 -13.27 10.23 24.39
C LEU A 390 -12.21 9.81 23.38
N THR A 391 -11.18 10.63 23.21
CA THR A 391 -10.00 10.31 22.40
C THR A 391 -8.78 10.22 23.31
N LEU A 392 -8.09 9.08 23.32
CA LEU A 392 -6.80 8.95 24.01
C LEU A 392 -5.69 8.89 22.98
N VAL A 393 -4.64 9.68 23.18
CA VAL A 393 -3.44 9.69 22.32
C VAL A 393 -2.24 9.35 23.19
N PHE A 394 -1.40 8.43 22.73
CA PHE A 394 -0.24 7.96 23.49
C PHE A 394 1.05 8.41 22.82
N GLU A 395 1.95 9.00 23.59
CA GLU A 395 3.28 9.37 23.09
C GLU A 395 4.35 8.35 23.49
N THR A 396 4.12 7.58 24.57
CA THR A 396 5.01 6.50 25.02
C THR A 396 4.20 5.45 25.79
N CYS A 397 4.86 4.38 26.23
CA CYS A 397 4.30 3.42 27.19
C CYS A 397 3.87 4.01 28.54
N TYR A 398 4.25 5.26 28.83
CA TYR A 398 4.09 5.91 30.14
C TYR A 398 3.39 7.26 30.08
N ARG A 399 3.21 7.84 28.88
CA ARG A 399 2.67 9.19 28.67
C ARG A 399 1.65 9.19 27.55
N GLY A 400 0.58 9.93 27.77
CA GLY A 400 -0.47 10.18 26.79
C GLY A 400 -1.23 11.45 27.13
N ARG A 401 -2.36 11.64 26.44
CA ARG A 401 -3.40 12.61 26.81
C ARG A 401 -4.79 12.06 26.48
N ALA A 402 -5.79 12.47 27.24
CA ALA A 402 -7.20 12.27 26.92
C ALA A 402 -7.80 13.59 26.45
N GLU A 403 -8.59 13.54 25.39
CA GLU A 403 -9.41 14.63 24.87
C GLU A 403 -10.87 14.23 25.05
N LEU A 404 -11.62 15.07 25.75
CA LEU A 404 -13.00 14.85 26.14
C LEU A 404 -13.89 15.84 25.42
N LEU A 405 -14.85 15.34 24.65
CA LEU A 405 -15.77 16.16 23.88
C LEU A 405 -17.23 15.79 24.20
N PRO A 406 -17.90 16.51 25.11
CA PRO A 406 -19.31 16.28 25.40
C PRO A 406 -20.20 16.67 24.22
N ARG A 407 -21.33 15.97 24.06
CA ARG A 407 -22.35 16.34 23.05
C ARG A 407 -22.97 17.69 23.38
N PRO A 408 -23.58 18.39 22.39
CA PRO A 408 -24.20 19.70 22.61
C PRO A 408 -25.24 19.73 23.75
N GLU A 409 -25.94 18.61 23.98
CA GLU A 409 -26.90 18.45 25.08
C GLU A 409 -26.24 18.46 26.48
N TYR A 410 -24.96 18.11 26.57
CA TYR A 410 -24.15 18.12 27.80
C TYR A 410 -23.20 19.32 27.89
N ALA A 411 -23.05 20.11 26.82
CA ALA A 411 -22.06 21.19 26.72
C ALA A 411 -22.29 22.37 27.68
N LEU A 412 -23.47 22.47 28.30
CA LEU A 412 -23.76 23.46 29.35
C LEU A 412 -23.29 23.01 30.74
N GLU A 413 -23.09 21.70 30.93
CA GLU A 413 -22.66 21.10 32.19
C GLU A 413 -21.20 20.69 32.15
N PHE A 414 -20.74 20.18 31.00
CA PHE A 414 -19.38 19.69 30.80
C PHE A 414 -18.70 20.49 29.70
N GLU A 415 -17.52 21.03 30.01
CA GLU A 415 -16.67 21.67 29.03
C GLU A 415 -15.79 20.63 28.33
N ALA A 416 -15.47 20.88 27.05
CA ALA A 416 -14.46 20.08 26.36
C ALA A 416 -13.09 20.29 27.04
N MET A 417 -12.34 19.21 27.23
CA MET A 417 -11.13 19.23 28.04
C MET A 417 -10.05 18.32 27.48
N THR A 418 -8.79 18.74 27.62
CA THR A 418 -7.63 17.88 27.38
C THR A 418 -6.89 17.64 28.68
N ILE A 419 -6.65 16.37 29.01
CA ILE A 419 -6.01 15.93 30.26
C ILE A 419 -4.73 15.17 29.90
N PRO A 420 -3.53 15.67 30.26
CA PRO A 420 -2.30 14.89 30.18
C PRO A 420 -2.39 13.64 31.06
N LEU A 421 -1.87 12.52 30.59
CA LEU A 421 -1.93 11.23 31.27
C LEU A 421 -0.54 10.66 31.51
N THR A 422 -0.40 10.03 32.67
CA THR A 422 0.72 9.19 33.08
C THR A 422 0.20 7.80 33.39
N ARG A 423 0.98 6.77 33.07
CA ARG A 423 0.63 5.39 33.41
C ARG A 423 0.86 5.12 34.90
N LEU A 424 -0.11 4.46 35.55
CA LEU A 424 -0.05 4.21 37.00
C LEU A 424 0.91 3.07 37.37
N ILE A 425 0.96 2.02 36.54
CA ILE A 425 1.73 0.80 36.80
C ILE A 425 2.55 0.46 35.56
N ASP A 426 3.77 -0.02 35.78
CA ASP A 426 4.65 -0.49 34.72
C ASP A 426 3.99 -1.63 33.90
N PRO A 427 3.99 -1.53 32.56
CA PRO A 427 3.50 -2.62 31.71
C PRO A 427 4.35 -3.88 31.84
N ILE A 428 3.69 -5.05 31.76
CA ILE A 428 4.37 -6.33 31.54
C ILE A 428 5.00 -6.38 30.14
N ALA A 429 4.33 -5.79 29.15
CA ALA A 429 4.83 -5.63 27.78
C ALA A 429 4.27 -4.32 27.20
N CYS A 430 5.15 -3.49 26.63
CA CYS A 430 4.80 -2.34 25.81
C CYS A 430 6.04 -1.94 25.01
N GLU A 431 5.99 -2.06 23.69
CA GLU A 431 7.10 -1.75 22.80
C GLU A 431 6.87 -0.36 22.21
N GLY A 432 7.78 0.59 22.47
CA GLY A 432 7.64 1.98 22.00
C GLY A 432 8.14 3.08 22.95
N GLY A 433 8.77 2.75 24.08
CA GLY A 433 9.43 3.74 24.93
C GLY A 433 10.65 3.15 25.61
N GLN A 434 11.78 3.87 25.60
CA GLN A 434 12.96 3.49 26.37
C GLN A 434 12.55 3.23 27.83
N THR A 435 12.91 2.04 28.33
CA THR A 435 12.87 1.75 29.77
C THR A 435 13.74 2.78 30.48
N THR A 436 13.13 3.76 31.13
CA THR A 436 13.81 4.48 32.21
C THR A 436 13.51 3.70 33.47
N SER A 437 14.53 2.97 33.94
CA SER A 437 14.51 2.40 35.28
C SER A 437 14.27 3.54 36.28
N ILE A 438 13.16 3.49 36.98
CA ILE A 438 12.92 4.36 38.14
C ILE A 438 13.67 3.70 39.30
N GLU A 439 14.67 4.42 39.85
CA GLU A 439 15.27 4.14 41.16
C GLU A 439 14.34 4.54 42.30
#